data_AF-A0A2H6N7W2-F1
#
_entry.id   AF-A0A2H6N7W2-F1
#
_cell.length_a   1.000
_cell.length_b   1.000
_cell.length_c   1.000
_cell.angle_alpha   90.00
_cell.angle_beta   90.00
_cell.angle_gamma   90.00
#
_symmetry.space_group_name_H-M   'P 1'
#
loop_
_entity.id
_entity.type
_entity.pdbx_description
1 polymer ?
#
loop_
_entity_poly.entity_id
_entity_poly.type
_entity_poly.pdbx_seq_one_letter_code
_entity_poly.pdbx_strand_id
1 'polypeptide(L)'
;SFREIIASDYTDQNREEVQRWLRKEPGAFDWTPVVKYVCELEGDREKWPEKEEKVRRAVKRYLKCDVTQPNPLAPLTLPPADCLLSSLCFDGACKDIPTYRSAFRNISSLLKPGGHLLFCSTLEEHYYMVGQCKFSCFYLEKEVIEEAVRQAGFVIKWIEETRVNFPPSLSDAKKLCILLAQKCSP
;
A
#
# COMPACT_ATOMS: atom_id res chain seq x y z
N SER A 1 12.25 11.77 7.63
CA SER A 1 11.91 11.28 6.27
C SER A 1 12.76 10.08 5.93
N PHE A 2 12.17 9.05 5.31
CA PHE A 2 12.90 7.86 4.87
C PHE A 2 13.93 8.23 3.78
N ARG A 3 15.15 7.71 3.91
CA ARG A 3 16.25 7.91 2.94
C ARG A 3 16.25 6.88 1.82
N GLU A 4 15.68 5.71 2.09
CA GLU A 4 15.54 4.59 1.19
C GLU A 4 14.10 4.09 1.23
N ILE A 5 13.53 3.91 0.04
CA ILE A 5 12.21 3.34 -0.20
C ILE A 5 12.39 2.21 -1.20
N ILE A 6 11.82 1.05 -0.87
CA ILE A 6 11.67 -0.08 -1.79
C ILE A 6 10.19 -0.15 -2.11
N ALA A 7 9.85 0.10 -3.38
CA ALA A 7 8.50 -0.08 -3.88
C ALA A 7 8.34 -1.51 -4.43
N SER A 8 7.12 -2.03 -4.44
CA SER A 8 6.86 -3.35 -4.99
C SER A 8 5.43 -3.55 -5.44
N ASP A 9 5.25 -4.37 -6.48
CA ASP A 9 3.95 -4.76 -7.02
C ASP A 9 4.06 -6.14 -7.70
N TYR A 10 2.98 -6.93 -7.68
CA TYR A 10 2.94 -8.24 -8.33
C TYR A 10 2.98 -8.13 -9.86
N THR A 11 2.27 -7.15 -10.41
CA THR A 11 1.99 -6.97 -11.83
C THR A 11 3.15 -6.27 -12.52
N ASP A 12 3.70 -6.91 -13.55
CA ASP A 12 4.90 -6.42 -14.22
C ASP A 12 4.67 -5.03 -14.88
N GLN A 13 3.48 -4.82 -15.44
CA GLN A 13 3.07 -3.57 -16.09
C GLN A 13 2.99 -2.40 -15.09
N ASN A 14 2.50 -2.61 -13.87
CA ASN A 14 2.47 -1.55 -12.84
C ASN A 14 3.88 -1.09 -12.49
N ARG A 15 4.83 -2.04 -12.41
CA ARG A 15 6.24 -1.71 -12.13
C ARG A 15 6.83 -0.91 -13.27
N GLU A 16 6.54 -1.27 -14.52
CA GLU A 16 7.00 -0.51 -15.68
C GLU A 16 6.50 0.93 -15.65
N GLU A 17 5.21 1.17 -15.39
CA GLU A 17 4.66 2.54 -15.33
C GLU A 17 5.36 3.40 -14.27
N VAL A 18 5.64 2.85 -13.08
CA VAL A 18 6.37 3.61 -12.07
C VAL A 18 7.83 3.83 -12.47
N GLN A 19 8.48 2.85 -13.12
CA GLN A 19 9.83 3.04 -13.65
C GLN A 19 9.90 4.17 -14.69
N ARG A 20 8.88 4.31 -15.56
CA ARG A 20 8.80 5.43 -16.51
C ARG A 20 8.74 6.78 -15.78
N TRP A 21 7.93 6.88 -14.73
CA TRP A 21 7.86 8.10 -13.91
C TRP A 21 9.16 8.40 -13.15
N LEU A 22 9.82 7.37 -12.60
CA LEU A 22 11.13 7.51 -11.94
C LEU A 22 12.20 8.01 -12.91
N ARG A 23 12.19 7.53 -14.16
CA ARG A 23 13.13 7.93 -15.23
C ARG A 23 12.76 9.24 -15.92
N LYS A 24 11.67 9.91 -15.51
CA LYS A 24 11.14 11.14 -16.13
C LYS A 24 10.87 10.97 -17.63
N GLU A 25 10.38 9.80 -18.03
CA GLU A 25 10.08 9.54 -19.43
C GLU A 25 8.91 10.39 -19.93
N PRO A 26 8.96 10.90 -21.19
CA PRO A 26 7.81 11.52 -21.82
C PRO A 26 6.60 10.57 -21.82
N GLY A 27 5.43 11.08 -21.41
CA GLY A 27 4.20 10.30 -21.35
C GLY A 27 4.01 9.48 -20.07
N ALA A 28 4.96 9.51 -19.12
CA ALA A 28 4.70 9.00 -17.77
C ALA A 28 3.54 9.77 -17.10
N PHE A 29 2.80 9.10 -16.21
CA PHE A 29 1.66 9.69 -15.53
C PHE A 29 2.04 10.99 -14.79
N ASP A 30 1.26 12.05 -14.99
CA ASP A 30 1.50 13.33 -14.35
C ASP A 30 0.99 13.34 -12.90
N TRP A 31 1.92 13.10 -11.97
CA TRP A 31 1.65 13.17 -10.54
C TRP A 31 1.66 14.61 -9.98
N THR A 32 1.97 15.63 -10.78
CA THR A 32 2.10 17.03 -10.33
C THR A 32 0.91 17.53 -9.52
N PRO A 33 -0.37 17.29 -9.91
CA PRO A 33 -1.51 17.76 -9.12
C PRO A 33 -1.54 17.16 -7.70
N VAL A 34 -1.22 15.88 -7.57
CA VAL A 34 -1.18 15.17 -6.28
C VAL A 34 -0.02 15.69 -5.43
N VAL A 35 1.17 15.84 -6.02
CA VAL A 35 2.35 16.33 -5.29
C VAL A 35 2.13 17.76 -4.81
N LYS A 36 1.53 18.64 -5.63
CA LYS A 36 1.15 20.00 -5.23
C LYS A 36 0.19 19.98 -4.04
N TYR A 37 -0.83 19.13 -4.08
CA TYR A 37 -1.79 19.02 -2.97
C TYR A 37 -1.12 18.54 -1.68
N VAL A 38 -0.24 17.53 -1.74
CA VAL A 38 0.54 17.09 -0.58
C VAL A 38 1.42 18.21 -0.03
N CYS A 39 2.10 18.95 -0.91
CA CYS A 39 2.92 20.11 -0.53
C CYS A 39 2.09 21.24 0.12
N GLU A 40 0.87 21.48 -0.36
CA GLU A 40 -0.07 22.42 0.25
C GLU A 40 -0.47 22.00 1.67
N LEU A 41 -0.79 20.71 1.88
CA LEU A 41 -1.04 20.15 3.21
C LEU A 41 0.17 20.24 4.14
N GLU A 42 1.39 20.18 3.58
CA GLU A 42 2.64 20.36 4.31
C GLU A 42 3.03 21.84 4.51
N GLY A 43 2.19 22.78 4.06
CA GLY A 43 2.32 24.23 4.29
C GLY A 43 3.04 25.01 3.20
N ASP A 44 3.44 24.38 2.09
CA ASP A 44 4.10 25.08 0.99
C ASP A 44 3.91 24.33 -0.35
N ARG A 45 2.87 24.73 -1.09
CA ARG A 45 2.49 24.15 -2.40
C ARG A 45 3.57 24.28 -3.47
N GLU A 46 4.40 25.31 -3.39
CA GLU A 46 5.40 25.62 -4.43
C GLU A 46 6.63 24.71 -4.33
N LYS A 47 6.82 24.01 -3.20
CA LYS A 47 7.87 22.99 -3.03
C LYS A 47 7.63 21.67 -3.76
N TRP A 48 6.63 21.61 -4.64
CA TRP A 48 6.28 20.39 -5.36
C TRP A 48 7.43 19.82 -6.22
N PRO A 49 8.30 20.62 -6.90
CA PRO A 49 9.40 20.07 -7.68
C PRO A 49 10.44 19.39 -6.79
N GLU A 50 10.78 19.99 -5.64
CA GLU A 50 11.73 19.43 -4.68
C GLU A 50 11.16 18.17 -4.03
N LYS A 51 9.86 18.15 -3.74
CA LYS A 51 9.16 16.98 -3.20
C LYS A 51 9.20 15.82 -4.18
N GLU A 52 8.85 16.07 -5.44
CA GLU A 52 8.81 15.03 -6.47
C GLU A 52 10.20 14.43 -6.68
N GLU A 53 11.24 15.27 -6.80
CA GLU A 53 12.61 14.82 -6.94
C GLU A 53 13.13 14.09 -5.69
N LYS A 54 12.71 14.53 -4.49
CA LYS A 54 13.03 13.83 -3.24
C LYS A 54 12.45 12.42 -3.23
N VAL A 55 11.21 12.22 -3.69
CA VAL A 55 10.60 10.89 -3.79
C VAL A 55 11.35 10.03 -4.80
N ARG A 56 11.62 10.54 -6.01
CA ARG A 56 12.40 9.81 -7.03
C ARG A 56 13.76 9.35 -6.50
N ARG A 57 14.48 10.21 -5.77
CA ARG A 57 15.77 9.84 -5.16
C ARG A 57 15.65 8.84 -4.02
N ALA A 58 14.56 8.87 -3.25
CA ALA A 58 14.36 7.97 -2.12
C ALA A 58 14.01 6.55 -2.59
N VAL A 59 13.27 6.40 -3.69
CA VAL A 59 12.96 5.09 -4.29
C VAL A 59 14.23 4.51 -4.90
N LYS A 60 14.76 3.45 -4.29
CA LYS A 60 16.00 2.80 -4.74
C LYS A 60 15.75 1.60 -5.63
N ARG A 61 14.63 0.90 -5.39
CA ARG A 61 14.29 -0.35 -6.06
C ARG A 61 12.78 -0.42 -6.24
N TYR A 62 12.37 -1.01 -7.35
CA TYR A 62 11.00 -1.45 -7.57
C TYR A 62 11.02 -2.95 -7.83
N LEU A 63 10.47 -3.75 -6.91
CA LEU A 63 10.58 -5.20 -6.91
C LEU A 63 9.24 -5.87 -7.26
N LYS A 64 9.31 -7.10 -7.78
CA LYS A 64 8.15 -7.97 -7.80
C LYS A 64 7.84 -8.43 -6.38
N CYS A 65 6.56 -8.47 -6.02
CA CYS A 65 6.11 -8.94 -4.72
C CYS A 65 4.85 -9.81 -4.86
N ASP A 66 4.76 -10.89 -4.10
CA ASP A 66 3.55 -11.68 -3.92
C ASP A 66 3.29 -11.88 -2.42
N VAL A 67 2.34 -11.12 -1.87
CA VAL A 67 2.01 -11.15 -0.44
C VAL A 67 1.45 -12.49 0.03
N THR A 68 0.99 -13.34 -0.89
CA THR A 68 0.47 -14.68 -0.57
C THR A 68 1.60 -15.69 -0.29
N GLN A 69 2.84 -15.37 -0.68
CA GLN A 69 4.00 -16.23 -0.44
C GLN A 69 4.64 -15.97 0.93
N PRO A 70 5.18 -17.02 1.60
CA PRO A 70 5.89 -16.87 2.87
C PRO A 70 7.04 -15.85 2.84
N ASN A 71 7.74 -15.75 1.70
CA ASN A 71 8.65 -14.65 1.41
C ASN A 71 8.06 -13.81 0.28
N PRO A 72 7.44 -12.65 0.57
CA PRO A 72 6.79 -11.84 -0.45
C PRO A 72 7.75 -11.31 -1.52
N LEU A 73 9.04 -11.19 -1.22
CA LEU A 73 10.06 -10.64 -2.13
C LEU A 73 10.93 -11.75 -2.75
N ALA A 74 10.49 -12.99 -2.73
CA ALA A 74 11.23 -14.12 -3.29
C ALA A 74 11.68 -13.85 -4.75
N PRO A 75 12.90 -14.27 -5.14
CA PRO A 75 13.87 -15.04 -4.35
C PRO A 75 14.77 -14.17 -3.44
N LEU A 76 14.51 -12.87 -3.35
CA LEU A 76 15.34 -11.95 -2.57
C LEU A 76 15.06 -12.09 -1.08
N THR A 77 16.10 -11.88 -0.27
CA THR A 77 15.99 -11.66 1.16
C THR A 77 16.61 -10.31 1.48
N LEU A 78 15.81 -9.39 2.03
CA LEU A 78 16.26 -8.05 2.39
C LEU A 78 16.35 -7.92 3.90
N PRO A 79 17.19 -7.00 4.42
CA PRO A 79 17.12 -6.62 5.81
C PRO A 79 15.71 -6.14 6.17
N PRO A 80 15.16 -6.48 7.35
CA PRO A 80 13.84 -6.01 7.74
C PRO A 80 13.79 -4.48 7.74
N ALA A 81 12.66 -3.91 7.31
CA ALA A 81 12.45 -2.48 7.21
C ALA A 81 12.07 -1.86 8.56
N ASP A 82 12.28 -0.55 8.68
CA ASP A 82 11.79 0.25 9.82
C ASP A 82 10.28 0.54 9.73
N CYS A 83 9.75 0.56 8.50
CA CYS A 83 8.35 0.83 8.20
C CYS A 83 7.90 0.04 6.97
N LEU A 84 6.66 -0.44 6.98
CA LEU A 84 5.94 -0.98 5.84
C LEU A 84 4.73 -0.10 5.51
N LEU A 85 4.48 0.09 4.22
CA LEU A 85 3.29 0.74 3.69
C LEU A 85 2.62 -0.22 2.72
N SER A 86 1.32 -0.46 2.88
CA SER A 86 0.50 -1.17 1.90
C SER A 86 -0.81 -0.42 1.72
N SER A 87 -1.21 -0.17 0.48
CA SER A 87 -2.41 0.59 0.15
C SER A 87 -3.19 -0.12 -0.94
N LEU A 88 -4.46 -0.47 -0.67
CA LEU A 88 -5.41 -1.06 -1.62
C LEU A 88 -4.83 -2.29 -2.35
N CYS A 89 -4.27 -3.22 -1.58
CA CYS A 89 -3.53 -4.37 -2.10
C CYS A 89 -4.17 -5.70 -1.69
N PHE A 90 -4.45 -5.89 -0.40
CA PHE A 90 -4.79 -7.22 0.11
C PHE A 90 -6.21 -7.62 -0.28
N ASP A 91 -7.11 -6.65 -0.38
CA ASP A 91 -8.49 -6.78 -0.87
C ASP A 91 -8.55 -7.33 -2.30
N GLY A 92 -7.62 -6.95 -3.18
CA GLY A 92 -7.50 -7.54 -4.52
C GLY A 92 -6.63 -8.81 -4.61
N ALA A 93 -5.68 -8.99 -3.67
CA ALA A 93 -4.71 -10.09 -3.70
C ALA A 93 -5.17 -11.36 -2.97
N CYS A 94 -6.06 -11.24 -1.98
CA CYS A 94 -6.53 -12.35 -1.17
C CYS A 94 -7.94 -12.76 -1.58
N LYS A 95 -8.28 -14.05 -1.43
CA LYS A 95 -9.58 -14.61 -1.81
C LYS A 95 -10.45 -15.06 -0.63
N ASP A 96 -9.84 -15.15 0.55
CA ASP A 96 -10.47 -15.66 1.77
C ASP A 96 -9.73 -15.17 3.04
N ILE A 97 -10.39 -15.32 4.19
CA ILE A 97 -9.85 -14.91 5.49
C ILE A 97 -8.51 -15.61 5.81
N PRO A 98 -8.33 -16.94 5.60
CA PRO A 98 -7.04 -17.59 5.87
C PRO A 98 -5.88 -17.03 5.04
N THR A 99 -6.10 -16.76 3.75
CA THR A 99 -5.10 -16.15 2.87
C THR A 99 -4.79 -14.74 3.31
N TYR A 100 -5.81 -13.95 3.65
CA TYR A 100 -5.67 -12.57 4.15
C TYR A 100 -4.85 -12.49 5.44
N ARG A 101 -5.16 -13.35 6.43
CA ARG A 101 -4.38 -13.49 7.67
C ARG A 101 -2.94 -13.93 7.41
N SER A 102 -2.75 -14.84 6.45
CA SER A 102 -1.41 -15.31 6.08
C SER A 102 -0.59 -14.19 5.42
N ALA A 103 -1.21 -13.35 4.58
CA ALA A 103 -0.54 -12.21 3.96
C ALA A 103 0.00 -11.22 5.00
N PHE A 104 -0.76 -10.90 6.06
CA PHE A 104 -0.26 -10.08 7.17
C PHE A 104 0.94 -10.71 7.88
N ARG A 105 0.90 -12.03 8.10
CA ARG A 105 2.04 -12.76 8.69
C ARG A 105 3.27 -12.74 7.78
N ASN A 106 3.07 -12.89 6.47
CA ASN A 106 4.15 -12.88 5.48
C ASN A 106 4.82 -11.51 5.44
N ILE A 107 4.06 -10.41 5.37
CA ILE A 107 4.64 -9.06 5.39
C ILE A 107 5.26 -8.71 6.74
N SER A 108 4.77 -9.26 7.86
CA SER A 108 5.37 -8.99 9.16
C SER A 108 6.82 -9.48 9.24
N SER A 109 7.18 -10.52 8.47
CA SER A 109 8.58 -10.98 8.35
C SER A 109 9.53 -9.92 7.77
N LEU A 110 9.01 -8.99 6.96
CA LEU A 110 9.76 -7.92 6.33
C LEU A 110 9.98 -6.71 7.24
N LEU A 111 9.46 -6.72 8.47
CA LEU A 111 9.49 -5.58 9.39
C LEU A 111 10.24 -5.91 10.68
N LYS A 112 11.09 -4.98 11.13
CA LYS A 112 11.79 -5.09 12.42
C LYS A 112 10.80 -5.14 13.60
N PRO A 113 11.13 -5.84 14.70
CA PRO A 113 10.45 -5.64 15.98
C PRO A 113 10.40 -4.14 16.34
N GLY A 114 9.24 -3.64 16.79
CA GLY A 114 9.02 -2.22 17.05
C GLY A 114 8.81 -1.34 15.81
N GLY A 115 8.96 -1.88 14.59
CA GLY A 115 8.70 -1.19 13.34
C GLY A 115 7.21 -0.91 13.10
N HIS A 116 6.90 -0.03 12.15
CA HIS A 116 5.54 0.44 11.90
C HIS A 116 4.95 -0.10 10.60
N LEU A 117 3.65 -0.33 10.61
CA LEU A 117 2.84 -0.63 9.43
C LEU A 117 1.81 0.48 9.26
N LEU A 118 1.87 1.18 8.14
CA LEU A 118 0.78 2.01 7.64
C LEU A 118 0.01 1.20 6.59
N PHE A 119 -1.27 0.95 6.85
CA PHE A 119 -2.09 0.09 5.99
C PHE A 119 -3.37 0.82 5.60
N CYS A 120 -3.73 0.75 4.33
CA CYS A 120 -4.95 1.30 3.75
C CYS A 120 -5.67 0.24 2.93
N SER A 121 -6.98 0.08 3.13
CA SER A 121 -7.83 -0.85 2.38
C SER A 121 -9.25 -0.29 2.23
N THR A 122 -9.97 -0.76 1.23
CA THR A 122 -11.41 -0.55 1.10
C THR A 122 -12.17 -1.48 2.05
N LEU A 123 -13.34 -1.02 2.52
CA LEU A 123 -14.28 -1.84 3.27
C LEU A 123 -15.59 -2.00 2.50
N GLU A 124 -16.20 -3.16 2.71
CA GLU A 124 -17.50 -3.50 2.13
C GLU A 124 -17.52 -3.39 0.59
N GLU A 125 -16.39 -3.72 -0.05
CA GLU A 125 -16.20 -3.71 -1.50
C GLU A 125 -16.23 -5.13 -2.07
N HIS A 126 -16.86 -5.31 -3.22
CA HIS A 126 -16.84 -6.56 -3.99
C HIS A 126 -16.07 -6.41 -5.29
N TYR A 127 -15.92 -5.19 -5.82
CA TYR A 127 -15.20 -4.97 -7.06
C TYR A 127 -14.71 -3.53 -7.24
N TYR A 128 -13.70 -3.40 -8.10
CA TYR A 128 -13.33 -2.14 -8.73
C TYR A 128 -13.12 -2.32 -10.25
N MET A 129 -13.12 -1.20 -10.96
CA MET A 129 -12.95 -1.14 -12.41
C MET A 129 -11.64 -0.44 -12.77
N VAL A 130 -10.90 -1.00 -13.73
CA VAL A 130 -9.77 -0.34 -14.40
C VAL A 130 -10.05 -0.34 -15.89
N GLY A 131 -10.43 0.83 -16.42
CA GLY A 131 -10.96 0.93 -17.78
C GLY A 131 -12.21 0.07 -17.92
N GLN A 132 -12.17 -0.93 -18.81
CA GLN A 132 -13.27 -1.87 -19.02
C GLN A 132 -13.12 -3.18 -18.22
N CYS A 133 -12.03 -3.33 -17.46
CA CYS A 133 -11.75 -4.56 -16.72
C CYS A 133 -12.32 -4.48 -15.31
N LYS A 134 -13.09 -5.49 -14.91
CA LYS A 134 -13.61 -5.65 -13.55
C LYS A 134 -12.70 -6.57 -12.74
N PHE A 135 -12.23 -6.09 -11.61
CA PHE A 135 -11.44 -6.86 -10.65
C PHE A 135 -12.30 -7.18 -9.43
N SER A 136 -12.24 -8.43 -8.95
CA SER A 136 -12.92 -8.84 -7.72
C SER A 136 -12.13 -8.40 -6.50
N CYS A 137 -12.83 -7.89 -5.50
CA CYS A 137 -12.28 -7.65 -4.17
C CYS A 137 -12.84 -8.68 -3.19
N PHE A 138 -12.01 -9.09 -2.24
CA PHE A 138 -12.44 -9.82 -1.08
C PHE A 138 -13.18 -8.88 -0.13
N TYR A 139 -14.45 -9.18 0.14
CA TYR A 139 -15.29 -8.39 1.02
C TYR A 139 -14.74 -8.39 2.44
N LEU A 140 -14.41 -7.20 2.94
CA LEU A 140 -13.80 -7.00 4.25
C LEU A 140 -14.64 -6.06 5.11
N GLU A 141 -14.89 -6.50 6.34
CA GLU A 141 -15.32 -5.66 7.45
C GLU A 141 -14.10 -5.24 8.26
N LYS A 142 -14.21 -4.13 8.99
CA LYS A 142 -13.11 -3.57 9.78
C LYS A 142 -12.57 -4.57 10.80
N GLU A 143 -13.45 -5.31 11.45
CA GLU A 143 -13.15 -6.28 12.49
C GLU A 143 -12.24 -7.40 11.94
N VAL A 144 -12.42 -7.78 10.68
CA VAL A 144 -11.55 -8.76 10.00
C VAL A 144 -10.14 -8.21 9.83
N ILE A 145 -10.00 -6.94 9.45
CA ILE A 145 -8.70 -6.27 9.31
C ILE A 145 -8.01 -6.16 10.66
N GLU A 146 -8.72 -5.66 11.68
CA GLU A 146 -8.12 -5.48 13.00
C GLU A 146 -7.65 -6.80 13.60
N GLU A 147 -8.45 -7.86 13.47
CA GLU A 147 -8.09 -9.18 13.96
C GLU A 147 -6.90 -9.76 13.21
N ALA A 148 -6.84 -9.62 11.88
CA ALA A 148 -5.70 -10.07 11.09
C ALA A 148 -4.40 -9.34 11.47
N VAL A 149 -4.47 -8.02 11.70
CA VAL A 149 -3.34 -7.21 12.16
C VAL A 149 -2.87 -7.66 13.54
N ARG A 150 -3.80 -7.84 14.51
CA ARG A 150 -3.47 -8.31 15.87
C ARG A 150 -2.83 -9.70 15.85
N GLN A 151 -3.41 -10.64 15.10
CA GLN A 151 -2.91 -12.01 14.97
C GLN A 151 -1.52 -12.08 14.30
N ALA A 152 -1.19 -11.11 13.46
CA ALA A 152 0.13 -11.02 12.84
C ALA A 152 1.20 -10.40 13.76
N GLY A 153 0.87 -10.13 15.03
CA GLY A 153 1.81 -9.64 16.03
C GLY A 153 1.98 -8.12 16.02
N PHE A 154 0.92 -7.38 15.67
CA PHE A 154 0.92 -5.92 15.71
C PHE A 154 -0.04 -5.36 16.76
N VAL A 155 0.33 -4.22 17.33
CA VAL A 155 -0.54 -3.37 18.14
C VAL A 155 -1.04 -2.21 17.27
N ILE A 156 -2.35 -2.11 17.07
CA ILE A 156 -2.97 -0.98 16.38
C ILE A 156 -2.84 0.26 17.26
N LYS A 157 -2.20 1.30 16.74
CA LYS A 157 -2.00 2.59 17.43
C LYS A 157 -3.09 3.59 17.08
N TRP A 158 -3.58 3.53 15.85
CA TRP A 158 -4.59 4.42 15.32
C TRP A 158 -5.29 3.73 14.14
N ILE A 159 -6.59 3.97 14.00
CA ILE A 159 -7.42 3.49 12.90
C ILE A 159 -8.52 4.51 12.63
N GLU A 160 -8.75 4.82 11.37
CA GLU A 160 -9.79 5.74 10.91
C GLU A 160 -10.55 5.15 9.73
N GLU A 161 -11.86 5.36 9.74
CA GLU A 161 -12.76 5.01 8.65
C GLU A 161 -13.35 6.28 8.04
N THR A 162 -13.27 6.37 6.72
CA THR A 162 -13.88 7.46 5.96
C THR A 162 -14.89 6.88 4.99
N ARG A 163 -16.14 7.34 5.08
CA ARG A 163 -17.15 6.97 4.08
C ARG A 163 -16.75 7.51 2.72
N VAL A 164 -16.83 6.65 1.71
CA VAL A 164 -16.59 7.02 0.32
C VAL A 164 -17.83 6.73 -0.50
N ASN A 165 -18.02 7.53 -1.55
CA ASN A 165 -19.10 7.33 -2.49
C ASN A 165 -18.51 7.33 -3.89
N PHE A 166 -18.05 6.17 -4.33
CA PHE A 166 -17.59 5.99 -5.70
C PHE A 166 -18.79 5.78 -6.63
N PRO A 167 -18.75 6.33 -7.86
CA PRO A 167 -19.67 5.91 -8.91
C PRO A 167 -19.63 4.39 -9.08
N PRO A 168 -20.77 3.71 -9.28
CA PRO A 168 -20.80 2.26 -9.50
C PRO A 168 -19.98 1.79 -10.70
N SER A 169 -19.67 2.69 -11.63
CA SER A 169 -18.76 2.46 -12.77
C SER A 169 -17.27 2.36 -12.36
N LEU A 170 -16.91 2.69 -11.12
CA LEU A 170 -15.54 2.63 -10.61
C LEU A 170 -15.35 1.60 -9.50
N SER A 171 -16.23 1.59 -8.50
CA SER A 171 -16.14 0.68 -7.34
C SER A 171 -17.46 0.70 -6.56
N ASP A 172 -17.76 -0.38 -5.83
CA ASP A 172 -18.88 -0.44 -4.89
C ASP A 172 -18.50 -0.23 -3.42
N ALA A 173 -17.22 0.06 -3.13
CA ALA A 173 -16.71 0.28 -1.78
C ALA A 173 -17.51 1.33 -1.01
N LYS A 174 -17.75 1.07 0.28
CA LYS A 174 -18.52 1.96 1.16
C LYS A 174 -17.62 2.85 2.01
N LYS A 175 -16.44 2.38 2.36
CA LYS A 175 -15.49 3.10 3.21
C LYS A 175 -14.06 2.83 2.79
N LEU A 176 -13.18 3.74 3.17
CA LEU A 176 -11.75 3.52 3.26
C LEU A 176 -11.38 3.36 4.73
N CYS A 177 -10.49 2.42 5.03
CA CYS A 177 -9.91 2.21 6.33
C CYS A 177 -8.41 2.47 6.25
N ILE A 178 -7.92 3.40 7.08
CA ILE A 178 -6.49 3.64 7.25
C ILE A 178 -6.11 3.28 8.68
N LEU A 179 -5.05 2.51 8.87
CA LEU A 179 -4.54 2.16 10.19
C LEU A 179 -3.03 2.31 10.28
N LEU A 180 -2.59 2.72 11.46
CA LEU A 180 -1.20 2.69 11.89
C LEU A 180 -1.06 1.62 12.96
N ALA A 181 -0.20 0.64 12.73
CA ALA A 181 0.11 -0.41 13.69
C ALA A 181 1.62 -0.49 13.94
N GLN A 182 2.01 -1.03 15.08
CA GLN A 182 3.39 -1.24 15.46
C GLN A 182 3.62 -2.72 15.74
N LYS A 183 4.65 -3.32 15.15
CA LYS A 183 5.00 -4.72 15.39
C LYS A 183 5.50 -4.89 16.83
N CYS A 184 4.96 -5.88 17.54
CA CYS A 184 5.38 -6.20 18.89
C CYS A 184 6.88 -6.55 18.91
N SER A 185 7.56 -6.13 19.98
CA SER A 185 8.86 -6.71 20.33
C SER A 185 8.62 -8.10 20.94
N PRO A 186 9.47 -9.10 20.62
CA PRO A 186 9.47 -10.38 21.33
C PRO A 186 9.78 -10.20 22.81
#